data_AF-A0A6M0K6D6-F1
#
_entry.id   AF-A0A6M0K6D6-F1
#
_cell.length_a   1.000
_cell.length_b   1.000
_cell.length_c   1.000
_cell.angle_alpha   90.00
_cell.angle_beta   90.00
_cell.angle_gamma   90.00
#
_symmetry.space_group_name_H-M   'P 1'
#
loop_
_entity.id
_entity.type
_entity.pdbx_description
1 polymer ?
#
loop_
_entity_poly.entity_id
_entity_poly.type
_entity_poly.pdbx_seq_one_letter_code
_entity_poly.pdbx_strand_id
1 'polypeptide(L)'
;MKATKLEALRRYYGKESRPAAVFDVGVNSHSSFAVLRMSVSAVTWTRGVSVGFAPKRANPSKTLPTQAQHPSKRAKLQNSQTAELIAFFPTVKHYLFEPDDTHFTAIKKNYRSISYSLHPVAPTDHASSGFLVKTSLHRDGVATHSSIKNEPQVVDGKRVVSCTEFTSTRFDVLGIAVPKNSLLKVDTDGSDLQVIRLSRLLWGCDIFKINGLPAAFR
;
A
#
# COMPACT_ATOMS: atom_id res chain seq x y z
N MET A 1 14.61 17.17 -11.44
CA MET A 1 14.71 16.20 -10.34
C MET A 1 13.33 15.69 -9.98
N LYS A 2 13.14 14.37 -9.84
CA LYS A 2 11.88 13.79 -9.32
C LYS A 2 11.92 13.90 -7.80
N ALA A 3 10.85 14.43 -7.20
CA ALA A 3 10.77 14.51 -5.74
C ALA A 3 10.78 13.09 -5.14
N THR A 4 11.53 12.89 -4.05
CA THR A 4 11.53 11.60 -3.34
C THR A 4 10.21 11.40 -2.58
N LYS A 5 9.82 10.16 -2.27
CA LYS A 5 8.63 9.90 -1.42
C LYS A 5 8.71 10.62 -0.07
N LEU A 6 9.92 10.66 0.52
CA LEU A 6 10.19 11.36 1.76
C LEU A 6 9.98 12.87 1.65
N GLU A 7 10.36 13.48 0.52
CA GLU A 7 10.08 14.89 0.25
C GLU A 7 8.59 15.18 0.09
N ALA A 8 7.82 14.26 -0.52
CA ALA A 8 6.37 14.40 -0.61
C ALA A 8 5.71 14.38 0.78
N LEU A 9 6.12 13.45 1.66
CA LEU A 9 5.66 13.39 3.05
C LEU A 9 6.01 14.67 3.82
N ARG A 10 7.25 15.18 3.68
CA ARG A 10 7.69 16.45 4.26
C ARG A 10 6.85 17.64 3.81
N ARG A 11 6.43 17.67 2.54
CA ARG A 11 5.58 18.76 2.01
C ARG A 11 4.15 18.68 2.52
N TYR A 12 3.60 17.47 2.66
CA TYR A 12 2.21 17.29 3.10
C TYR A 12 2.05 17.57 4.60
N TYR A 13 2.88 16.95 5.43
CA TYR A 13 2.80 17.06 6.90
C TYR A 13 3.58 18.26 7.47
N GLY A 14 4.47 18.87 6.69
CA GLY A 14 5.31 19.95 7.19
C GLY A 14 6.21 19.49 8.35
N LYS A 15 6.64 20.44 9.20
CA LYS A 15 7.41 20.15 10.42
C LYS A 15 6.53 19.89 11.65
N GLU A 16 5.32 20.44 11.66
CA GLU A 16 4.47 20.55 12.86
C GLU A 16 3.25 19.62 12.84
N SER A 17 2.77 19.18 11.68
CA SER A 17 1.69 18.19 11.61
C SER A 17 2.28 16.79 11.58
N ARG A 18 1.83 15.93 12.50
CA ARG A 18 2.14 14.50 12.50
C ARG A 18 0.85 13.72 12.67
N PRO A 19 0.68 12.59 11.96
CA PRO A 19 -0.46 11.75 12.20
C PRO A 19 -0.35 11.11 13.59
N ALA A 20 -1.49 10.89 14.23
CA ALA A 20 -1.55 10.27 15.55
C ALA A 20 -1.30 8.75 15.50
N ALA A 21 -1.61 8.12 14.37
CA ALA A 21 -1.27 6.72 14.06
C ALA A 21 -1.03 6.55 12.56
N VAL A 22 -0.29 5.52 12.17
CA VAL A 22 -0.14 5.08 10.78
C VAL A 22 -0.77 3.69 10.66
N PHE A 23 -1.64 3.52 9.67
CA PHE A 23 -2.24 2.25 9.29
C PHE A 23 -1.68 1.86 7.93
N ASP A 24 -1.03 0.71 7.81
CA ASP A 24 -0.52 0.19 6.54
C ASP A 24 -1.24 -1.11 6.20
N VAL A 25 -2.02 -1.07 5.12
CA VAL A 25 -2.75 -2.23 4.60
C VAL A 25 -2.02 -2.70 3.35
N GLY A 26 -1.33 -3.83 3.47
CA GLY A 26 -0.54 -4.44 2.41
C GLY A 26 -1.14 -5.75 1.93
N VAL A 27 -1.15 -5.95 0.61
CA VAL A 27 -1.12 -7.28 -0.01
C VAL A 27 -0.05 -7.18 -1.10
N ASN A 28 1.18 -7.57 -0.79
CA ASN A 28 2.32 -7.42 -1.71
C ASN A 28 2.23 -8.46 -2.84
N SER A 29 1.76 -8.08 -4.02
CA SER A 29 1.98 -8.84 -5.25
C SER A 29 2.64 -7.96 -6.31
N HIS A 30 3.53 -8.53 -7.09
CA HIS A 30 4.17 -7.83 -8.20
C HIS A 30 3.28 -7.78 -9.45
N SER A 31 1.97 -7.55 -9.33
CA SER A 31 1.11 -7.55 -10.53
C SER A 31 1.16 -6.19 -11.24
N SER A 32 1.91 -6.14 -12.34
CA SER A 32 1.83 -5.03 -13.29
C SER A 32 0.59 -5.23 -14.18
N PHE A 33 -0.15 -4.14 -14.41
CA PHE A 33 -1.20 -3.96 -15.42
C PHE A 33 -2.61 -4.55 -15.14
N ALA A 34 -3.49 -3.67 -14.65
CA ALA A 34 -4.83 -3.50 -15.21
C ALA A 34 -5.12 -2.00 -15.31
N VAL A 35 -5.23 -1.46 -16.53
CA VAL A 35 -5.68 -0.08 -16.76
C VAL A 35 -7.20 -0.09 -16.64
N LEU A 36 -7.72 0.23 -15.45
CA LEU A 36 -9.12 0.59 -15.30
C LEU A 36 -9.24 2.10 -15.59
N ARG A 37 -9.75 2.47 -16.78
CA ARG A 37 -10.23 3.83 -17.02
C ARG A 37 -11.54 4.00 -16.26
N MET A 38 -11.55 4.82 -15.21
CA MET A 38 -12.79 5.31 -14.61
C MET A 38 -12.77 6.83 -14.56
N SER A 39 -13.77 7.42 -15.22
CA SER A 39 -14.16 8.82 -15.07
C SER A 39 -14.75 9.00 -13.67
N VAL A 40 -14.08 9.78 -12.82
CA VAL A 40 -14.64 10.20 -11.53
C VAL A 40 -15.49 11.44 -11.79
N SER A 41 -16.81 11.30 -11.69
CA SER A 41 -17.69 12.46 -11.58
C SER A 41 -17.48 13.07 -10.20
N ALA A 42 -16.94 14.29 -10.17
CA ALA A 42 -16.75 15.05 -8.94
C ALA A 42 -18.11 15.47 -8.39
N VAL A 43 -18.56 14.80 -7.33
CA VAL A 43 -19.67 15.32 -6.49
C VAL A 43 -19.01 16.10 -5.37
N THR A 44 -19.16 17.42 -5.40
CA THR A 44 -18.75 18.33 -4.33
C THR A 44 -19.55 18.02 -3.06
N TRP A 45 -18.89 17.49 -2.03
CA TRP A 45 -19.47 17.31 -0.69
C TRP A 45 -18.59 17.92 0.39
N THR A 46 -19.29 18.40 1.42
CA THR A 46 -18.91 19.42 2.40
C THR A 46 -17.80 19.03 3.39
N ARG A 47 -16.86 19.98 3.56
CA ARG A 47 -15.91 20.21 4.68
C ARG A 47 -15.41 18.98 5.47
N GLY A 48 -14.15 18.59 5.24
CA GLY A 48 -13.34 17.91 6.27
C GLY A 48 -12.36 16.83 5.80
N VAL A 49 -12.45 16.35 4.56
CA VAL A 49 -11.54 15.33 4.02
C VAL A 49 -10.77 15.90 2.84
N SER A 50 -9.49 16.20 3.04
CA SER A 50 -8.57 16.52 1.94
C SER A 50 -8.05 15.22 1.34
N VAL A 51 -8.66 14.78 0.23
CA VAL A 51 -8.02 13.80 -0.65
C VAL A 51 -6.90 14.53 -1.38
N GLY A 52 -5.70 14.50 -0.82
CA GLY A 52 -4.53 15.15 -1.41
C GLY A 52 -4.01 14.38 -2.63
N PHE A 53 -4.57 14.63 -3.81
CA PHE A 53 -3.80 14.46 -5.05
C PHE A 53 -2.94 15.70 -5.22
N ALA A 54 -1.62 15.61 -5.06
CA ALA A 54 -0.73 16.76 -5.27
C ALA A 54 -0.90 17.32 -6.71
N PRO A 55 -1.52 18.51 -6.91
CA PRO A 55 -1.65 19.09 -8.23
C PRO A 55 -0.32 19.73 -8.60
N LYS A 56 0.29 19.27 -9.69
CA LYS A 56 1.53 19.84 -10.19
C LYS A 56 1.22 21.12 -10.98
N ARG A 57 1.09 22.28 -10.32
CA ARG A 57 1.27 23.57 -11.00
C ARG A 57 2.78 23.84 -11.12
N ALA A 58 3.38 23.39 -12.22
CA ALA A 58 4.75 23.73 -12.58
C ALA A 58 4.74 24.86 -13.63
N ASN A 59 5.55 25.87 -13.37
CA ASN A 59 5.84 27.02 -14.22
C ASN A 59 6.47 26.55 -15.56
N PRO A 60 5.93 26.93 -16.75
CA PRO A 60 6.31 26.33 -18.04
C PRO A 60 7.64 26.82 -18.65
N SER A 61 8.48 27.58 -17.94
CA SER A 61 9.61 28.32 -18.56
C SER A 61 11.03 27.79 -18.26
N LYS A 62 11.21 26.50 -17.92
CA LYS A 62 12.57 25.92 -17.84
C LYS A 62 12.69 24.62 -18.63
N THR A 63 13.24 24.73 -19.83
CA THR A 63 13.82 23.61 -20.59
C THR A 63 15.02 23.07 -19.83
N LEU A 64 15.04 21.75 -19.59
CA LEU A 64 16.17 21.03 -18.97
C LEU A 64 16.93 20.24 -20.03
N PRO A 65 18.26 20.12 -19.92
CA PRO A 65 19.08 19.41 -20.89
C PRO A 65 18.87 17.89 -20.81
N THR A 66 18.81 17.26 -21.99
CA THR A 66 18.78 15.81 -22.18
C THR A 66 20.15 15.22 -21.83
N GLN A 67 20.22 14.38 -20.79
CA GLN A 67 21.39 13.55 -20.52
C GLN A 67 21.09 12.07 -20.82
N ALA A 68 22.07 11.43 -21.44
CA ALA A 68 22.04 10.04 -21.88
C ALA A 68 21.86 9.07 -20.71
N GLN A 69 21.03 8.04 -20.92
CA GLN A 69 20.73 7.01 -19.94
C GLN A 69 21.88 6.00 -19.85
N HIS A 70 22.52 5.93 -18.68
CA HIS A 70 23.37 4.80 -18.30
C HIS A 70 22.48 3.59 -17.94
N PRO A 71 22.80 2.35 -18.37
CA PRO A 71 22.05 1.16 -17.97
C PRO A 71 22.29 0.87 -16.48
N SER A 72 21.39 1.34 -15.62
CA SER A 72 21.39 0.98 -14.20
C SER A 72 20.92 -0.46 -14.03
N LYS A 73 21.76 -1.31 -13.41
CA LYS A 73 21.35 -2.62 -12.90
C LYS A 73 20.02 -2.44 -12.14
N ARG A 74 18.97 -3.12 -12.60
CA ARG A 74 17.63 -3.07 -12.00
C ARG A 74 17.72 -3.73 -10.63
N ALA A 75 18.08 -2.95 -9.61
CA ALA A 75 17.99 -3.37 -8.23
C ALA A 75 16.56 -3.85 -8.01
N LYS A 76 16.42 -5.09 -7.54
CA LYS A 76 15.14 -5.72 -7.19
C LYS A 76 14.58 -4.89 -6.05
N LEU A 77 13.79 -3.87 -6.39
CA LEU A 77 13.20 -2.94 -5.44
C LEU A 77 12.12 -3.73 -4.68
N GLN A 78 12.54 -4.38 -3.61
CA GLN A 78 11.65 -5.11 -2.73
C GLN A 78 10.79 -4.04 -2.04
N ASN A 79 9.63 -3.78 -2.61
CA ASN A 79 8.68 -2.73 -2.21
C ASN A 79 8.06 -2.98 -0.81
N SER A 80 8.51 -4.03 -0.11
CA SER A 80 8.01 -4.46 1.19
C SER A 80 8.53 -3.61 2.37
N GLN A 81 9.24 -2.52 2.11
CA GLN A 81 9.80 -1.69 3.15
C GLN A 81 9.29 -0.27 2.98
N THR A 82 8.26 0.06 3.74
CA THR A 82 7.81 1.42 4.07
C THR A 82 8.84 2.17 4.91
N ALA A 83 10.11 2.06 4.51
CA ALA A 83 11.24 2.71 5.15
C ALA A 83 11.06 4.23 5.18
N GLU A 84 10.38 4.81 4.19
CA GLU A 84 10.02 6.22 4.17
C GLU A 84 9.07 6.60 5.33
N LEU A 85 8.09 5.75 5.64
CA LEU A 85 7.14 6.01 6.73
C LEU A 85 7.78 5.76 8.10
N ILE A 86 8.62 4.72 8.21
CA ILE A 86 9.40 4.44 9.42
C ILE A 86 10.33 5.63 9.73
N ALA A 87 11.07 6.11 8.71
CA ALA A 87 12.00 7.22 8.86
C ALA A 87 11.29 8.54 9.17
N PHE A 88 10.10 8.77 8.60
CA PHE A 88 9.37 10.02 8.76
C PHE A 88 8.50 10.07 10.03
N PHE A 89 7.97 8.92 10.47
CA PHE A 89 7.13 8.78 11.66
C PHE A 89 7.66 7.74 12.67
N PRO A 90 8.88 7.91 13.20
CA PRO A 90 9.51 6.90 14.06
C PRO A 90 8.86 6.78 15.44
N THR A 91 8.17 7.81 15.92
CA THR A 91 7.54 7.87 17.25
C THR A 91 6.05 7.57 17.23
N VAL A 92 5.44 7.48 16.04
CA VAL A 92 4.02 7.18 15.87
C VAL A 92 3.83 5.68 15.91
N LYS A 93 2.69 5.18 16.41
CA LYS A 93 2.39 3.75 16.37
C LYS A 93 1.93 3.33 14.98
N HIS A 94 2.48 2.23 14.46
CA HIS A 94 2.14 1.67 13.15
C HIS A 94 1.27 0.40 13.30
N TYR A 95 0.11 0.37 12.67
CA TYR A 95 -0.77 -0.79 12.58
C TYR A 95 -0.62 -1.40 11.19
N LEU A 96 -0.04 -2.60 11.12
CA LEU A 96 0.30 -3.28 9.87
C LEU A 96 -0.67 -4.43 9.66
N PHE A 97 -1.30 -4.48 8.50
CA PHE A 97 -2.17 -5.58 8.09
C PHE A 97 -1.55 -6.28 6.89
N GLU A 98 -1.20 -7.55 7.07
CA GLU A 98 -0.58 -8.37 6.04
C GLU A 98 -1.11 -9.80 6.20
N PRO A 99 -1.92 -10.32 5.27
CA PRO A 99 -2.38 -11.70 5.32
C PRO A 99 -1.30 -12.70 4.85
N ASP A 100 -0.27 -12.28 4.13
CA ASP A 100 0.79 -13.17 3.63
C ASP A 100 1.94 -13.33 4.64
N ASP A 101 2.01 -14.50 5.25
CA ASP A 101 3.02 -14.88 6.23
C ASP A 101 4.47 -14.83 5.73
N THR A 102 4.70 -14.90 4.41
CA THR A 102 6.05 -14.83 3.83
C THR A 102 6.72 -13.48 4.09
N HIS A 103 5.95 -12.45 4.41
CA HIS A 103 6.46 -11.11 4.70
C HIS A 103 6.69 -10.87 6.20
N PHE A 104 6.19 -11.72 7.10
CA PHE A 104 6.21 -11.44 8.54
C PHE A 104 7.62 -11.29 9.11
N THR A 105 8.55 -12.15 8.71
CA THR A 105 9.95 -12.08 9.17
C THR A 105 10.61 -10.77 8.76
N ALA A 106 10.40 -10.34 7.50
CA ALA A 106 10.96 -9.09 7.00
C ALA A 106 10.32 -7.87 7.68
N ILE A 107 8.99 -7.86 7.82
CA ILE A 107 8.25 -6.80 8.51
C ILE A 107 8.75 -6.67 9.96
N LYS A 108 8.77 -7.77 10.72
CA LYS A 108 9.25 -7.77 12.11
C LYS A 108 10.67 -7.21 12.24
N LYS A 109 11.57 -7.60 11.32
CA LYS A 109 12.93 -7.09 11.28
C LYS A 109 12.99 -5.58 11.00
N ASN A 110 12.20 -5.08 10.05
CA ASN A 110 12.23 -3.68 9.63
C ASN A 110 11.59 -2.74 10.66
N TYR A 111 10.56 -3.21 11.36
CA TYR A 111 9.82 -2.42 12.33
C TYR A 111 10.33 -2.56 13.77
N ARG A 112 11.38 -3.36 14.01
CA ARG A 112 11.92 -3.65 15.36
C ARG A 112 12.32 -2.43 16.19
N SER A 113 12.56 -1.28 15.55
CA SER A 113 13.03 -0.05 16.21
C SER A 113 11.91 0.95 16.50
N ILE A 114 10.65 0.66 16.16
CA ILE A 114 9.52 1.55 16.39
C ILE A 114 8.34 0.81 17.03
N SER A 115 7.35 1.55 17.53
CA SER A 115 6.12 0.95 18.06
C SER A 115 5.22 0.49 16.91
N TYR A 116 4.93 -0.81 16.84
CA TYR A 116 4.04 -1.36 15.82
C TYR A 116 3.17 -2.52 16.34
N SER A 117 2.14 -2.85 15.58
CA SER A 117 1.32 -4.06 15.75
C SER A 117 1.11 -4.69 14.38
N LEU A 118 1.43 -5.98 14.24
CA LEU A 118 1.24 -6.74 13.01
C LEU A 118 0.04 -7.66 13.16
N HIS A 119 -0.95 -7.46 12.29
CA HIS A 119 -2.20 -8.20 12.26
C HIS A 119 -2.21 -9.11 11.02
N PRO A 120 -2.20 -10.45 11.20
CA PRO A 120 -2.13 -11.41 10.11
C PRO A 120 -3.49 -11.59 9.40
N VAL A 121 -4.10 -10.49 8.99
CA VAL A 121 -5.46 -10.44 8.44
C VAL A 121 -5.56 -9.43 7.31
N ALA A 122 -6.48 -9.65 6.38
CA ALA A 122 -6.88 -8.63 5.41
C ALA A 122 -8.09 -7.86 5.96
N PRO A 123 -7.97 -6.56 6.28
CA PRO A 123 -9.09 -5.78 6.80
C PRO A 123 -10.08 -5.47 5.66
N THR A 124 -11.38 -5.61 5.95
CA THR A 124 -12.48 -5.45 4.98
C THR A 124 -13.72 -4.83 5.64
N ASP A 125 -14.71 -4.39 4.85
CA ASP A 125 -15.98 -3.88 5.37
C ASP A 125 -16.98 -5.00 5.76
N HIS A 126 -16.66 -6.25 5.42
CA HIS A 126 -17.43 -7.45 5.78
C HIS A 126 -16.49 -8.63 6.00
N ALA A 127 -16.83 -9.54 6.92
CA ALA A 127 -16.07 -10.76 7.11
C ALA A 127 -16.27 -11.68 5.89
N SER A 128 -15.18 -12.22 5.36
CA SER A 128 -15.21 -13.19 4.27
C SER A 128 -14.08 -14.19 4.44
N SER A 129 -14.24 -15.38 3.86
CA SER A 129 -13.14 -16.31 3.64
C SER A 129 -12.72 -16.26 2.17
N GLY A 130 -11.52 -16.72 1.89
CA GLY A 130 -11.02 -16.91 0.53
C GLY A 130 -9.71 -17.67 0.54
N PHE A 131 -9.00 -17.60 -0.58
CA PHE A 131 -7.74 -18.30 -0.77
C PHE A 131 -6.64 -17.32 -1.13
N LEU A 132 -5.54 -17.34 -0.37
CA LEU A 132 -4.29 -16.69 -0.71
C LEU A 132 -3.51 -17.63 -1.64
N VAL A 133 -3.50 -17.27 -2.92
CA VAL A 133 -2.85 -18.03 -3.98
C VAL A 133 -1.50 -17.39 -4.28
N LYS A 134 -0.41 -18.12 -4.00
CA LYS A 134 0.96 -17.69 -4.35
C LYS A 134 1.39 -18.35 -5.66
N THR A 135 1.94 -17.55 -6.56
CA THR A 135 2.35 -17.98 -7.90
C THR A 135 3.82 -17.67 -8.19
N SER A 136 4.47 -18.53 -8.98
CA SER A 136 5.79 -18.26 -9.55
C SER A 136 5.65 -17.79 -10.99
N LEU A 137 6.15 -16.59 -11.28
CA LEU A 137 6.27 -16.07 -12.64
C LEU A 137 7.29 -16.89 -13.46
N HIS A 138 8.33 -17.40 -12.79
CA HIS A 138 9.42 -18.15 -13.43
C HIS A 138 9.19 -19.66 -13.47
N ARG A 139 8.10 -20.15 -12.85
CA ARG A 139 7.76 -21.58 -12.77
C ARG A 139 8.84 -22.44 -12.10
N ASP A 140 9.63 -21.83 -11.22
CA ASP A 140 10.72 -22.42 -10.46
C ASP A 140 10.29 -22.91 -9.06
N GLY A 141 8.99 -22.87 -8.78
CA GLY A 141 8.44 -23.21 -7.46
C GLY A 141 8.66 -22.13 -6.40
N VAL A 142 9.26 -20.99 -6.74
CA VAL A 142 9.46 -19.87 -5.82
C VAL A 142 8.34 -18.85 -5.98
N ALA A 143 7.58 -18.62 -4.90
CA ALA A 143 6.53 -17.60 -4.90
C ALA A 143 7.11 -16.21 -5.23
N THR A 144 6.51 -15.56 -6.23
CA THR A 144 6.89 -14.20 -6.68
C THR A 144 5.72 -13.22 -6.61
N HIS A 145 4.50 -13.74 -6.59
CA HIS A 145 3.26 -12.97 -6.52
C HIS A 145 2.29 -13.70 -5.60
N SER A 146 1.46 -12.96 -4.89
CA SER A 146 0.30 -13.48 -4.18
C SER A 146 -0.98 -12.86 -4.73
N SER A 147 -2.12 -13.52 -4.58
CA SER A 147 -3.42 -12.93 -4.93
C SER A 147 -4.50 -13.57 -4.09
N ILE A 148 -5.55 -12.80 -3.80
CA ILE A 148 -6.74 -13.30 -3.12
C ILE A 148 -7.72 -13.83 -4.16
N LYS A 149 -8.27 -15.04 -3.94
CA LYS A 149 -9.26 -15.70 -4.78
C LYS A 149 -10.45 -16.18 -3.94
N ASN A 150 -11.62 -16.25 -4.55
CA ASN A 150 -12.82 -16.79 -3.90
C ASN A 150 -12.89 -18.32 -3.95
N GLU A 151 -12.16 -18.92 -4.89
CA GLU A 151 -12.14 -20.36 -5.13
C GLU A 151 -10.70 -20.89 -4.99
N PRO A 152 -10.53 -22.13 -4.50
CA PRO A 152 -9.22 -22.73 -4.40
C PRO A 152 -8.59 -22.91 -5.78
N GLN A 153 -7.26 -22.90 -5.83
CA GLN A 153 -6.48 -23.18 -7.04
C GLN A 153 -5.66 -24.45 -6.82
N VAL A 154 -5.58 -25.30 -7.86
CA VAL A 154 -4.76 -26.51 -7.82
C VAL A 154 -3.29 -26.12 -7.72
N VAL A 155 -2.61 -26.63 -6.70
CA VAL A 155 -1.18 -26.42 -6.48
C VAL A 155 -0.41 -27.39 -7.38
N ASP A 156 0.31 -26.85 -8.36
CA ASP A 156 1.13 -27.63 -9.30
C ASP A 156 2.62 -27.60 -8.97
N GLY A 157 3.01 -26.84 -7.94
CA GLY A 157 4.40 -26.65 -7.50
C GLY A 157 5.27 -25.86 -8.48
N LYS A 158 4.70 -25.40 -9.60
CA LYS A 158 5.39 -24.63 -10.64
C LYS A 158 4.76 -23.26 -10.77
N ARG A 159 3.57 -23.16 -11.35
CA ARG A 159 2.85 -21.89 -11.52
C ARG A 159 2.14 -21.49 -10.23
N VAL A 160 1.42 -22.42 -9.61
CA VAL A 160 0.75 -22.23 -8.31
C VAL A 160 1.58 -22.95 -7.27
N VAL A 161 2.24 -22.16 -6.43
CA VAL A 161 3.20 -22.65 -5.42
C VAL A 161 2.47 -23.00 -4.12
N SER A 162 1.46 -22.21 -3.75
CA SER A 162 0.61 -22.49 -2.59
C SER A 162 -0.77 -21.90 -2.78
N CYS A 163 -1.77 -22.55 -2.21
CA CYS A 163 -3.13 -22.04 -2.09
C CYS A 163 -3.60 -22.30 -0.66
N THR A 164 -3.59 -21.28 0.18
CA THR A 164 -3.97 -21.40 1.59
C THR A 164 -5.25 -20.64 1.83
N GLU A 165 -6.16 -21.20 2.61
CA GLU A 165 -7.31 -20.44 3.09
C GLU A 165 -6.83 -19.25 3.92
N PHE A 166 -7.52 -18.13 3.78
CA PHE A 166 -7.35 -16.97 4.65
C PHE A 166 -8.72 -16.38 5.00
N THR A 167 -8.76 -15.68 6.11
CA THR A 167 -9.94 -14.99 6.60
C THR A 167 -9.71 -13.49 6.54
N SER A 168 -10.62 -12.78 5.87
CA SER A 168 -10.73 -11.33 6.00
C SER A 168 -11.59 -10.99 7.22
N THR A 169 -11.30 -9.86 7.86
CA THR A 169 -12.01 -9.46 9.08
C THR A 169 -12.43 -8.02 8.99
N ARG A 170 -13.64 -7.74 9.51
CA ARG A 170 -14.10 -6.38 9.65
C ARG A 170 -13.19 -5.59 10.56
N PHE A 171 -12.80 -4.39 10.13
CA PHE A 171 -11.84 -3.57 10.87
C PHE A 171 -12.32 -3.24 12.30
N ASP A 172 -13.61 -3.00 12.51
CA ASP A 172 -14.19 -2.68 13.82
C ASP A 172 -14.10 -3.84 14.83
N VAL A 173 -14.11 -5.09 14.35
CA VAL A 173 -13.98 -6.29 15.19
C VAL A 173 -12.55 -6.44 15.74
N LEU A 174 -11.56 -5.77 15.15
CA LEU A 174 -10.17 -5.83 15.61
C LEU A 174 -9.94 -5.08 16.93
N GLY A 175 -10.91 -4.30 17.41
CA GLY A 175 -10.81 -3.54 18.66
C GLY A 175 -9.76 -2.43 18.62
N ILE A 176 -9.36 -1.99 17.42
CA ILE A 176 -8.36 -0.95 17.25
C ILE A 176 -9.06 0.41 17.32
N ALA A 177 -8.82 1.15 18.40
CA ALA A 177 -9.22 2.56 18.47
C ALA A 177 -8.36 3.37 17.49
N VAL A 178 -9.02 4.07 16.57
CA VAL A 178 -8.38 4.89 15.53
C VAL A 178 -8.31 6.32 16.01
N PRO A 179 -7.11 6.85 16.31
CA PRO A 179 -6.97 8.25 16.70
C PRO A 179 -7.40 9.17 15.54
N LYS A 180 -7.94 10.34 15.87
CA LYS A 180 -8.14 11.41 14.87
C LYS A 180 -6.80 11.79 14.24
N ASN A 181 -6.82 12.23 12.98
CA ASN A 181 -5.63 12.60 12.21
C ASN A 181 -4.67 11.41 12.04
N SER A 182 -5.19 10.23 11.76
CA SER A 182 -4.34 9.08 11.41
C SER A 182 -4.04 9.04 9.91
N LEU A 183 -2.98 8.36 9.52
CA LEU A 183 -2.59 8.15 8.13
C LEU A 183 -2.93 6.72 7.71
N LEU A 184 -3.71 6.54 6.64
CA LEU A 184 -3.97 5.24 6.03
C LEU A 184 -3.15 5.09 4.74
N LYS A 185 -2.16 4.20 4.76
CA LYS A 185 -1.51 3.66 3.58
C LYS A 185 -2.25 2.42 3.08
N VAL A 186 -2.60 2.43 1.80
CA VAL A 186 -3.19 1.28 1.09
C VAL A 186 -2.23 0.89 -0.03
N ASP A 187 -1.78 -0.36 0.02
CA ASP A 187 -0.84 -0.98 -0.93
C ASP A 187 -1.30 -2.41 -1.20
N THR A 188 -2.44 -2.53 -1.88
CA THR A 188 -3.11 -3.81 -2.13
C THR A 188 -3.28 -4.03 -3.63
N ASP A 189 -3.06 -5.27 -4.10
CA ASP A 189 -3.28 -5.58 -5.51
C ASP A 189 -4.74 -5.80 -5.84
N GLY A 190 -5.38 -4.76 -6.37
CA GLY A 190 -6.71 -4.84 -6.99
C GLY A 190 -7.89 -4.83 -6.00
N SER A 191 -7.63 -4.87 -4.69
CA SER A 191 -8.66 -4.74 -3.64
C SER A 191 -8.71 -3.35 -3.00
N ASP A 192 -8.00 -2.37 -3.56
CA ASP A 192 -7.88 -1.01 -3.01
C ASP A 192 -9.24 -0.39 -2.67
N LEU A 193 -10.27 -0.60 -3.51
CA LEU A 193 -11.59 -0.03 -3.29
C LEU A 193 -12.29 -0.62 -2.06
N GLN A 194 -12.11 -1.91 -1.79
CA GLN A 194 -12.66 -2.57 -0.61
C GLN A 194 -11.97 -2.03 0.65
N VAL A 195 -10.64 -1.87 0.60
CA VAL A 195 -9.88 -1.26 1.69
C VAL A 195 -10.24 0.23 1.87
N ILE A 196 -10.41 0.99 0.80
CA ILE A 196 -10.81 2.41 0.88
C ILE A 196 -12.22 2.55 1.45
N ARG A 197 -13.13 1.58 1.25
CA ARG A 197 -14.44 1.61 1.93
C ARG A 197 -14.31 1.56 3.45
N LEU A 198 -13.25 0.96 3.99
CA LEU A 198 -12.91 1.05 5.42
C LEU A 198 -12.68 2.48 5.87
N SER A 199 -12.19 3.38 5.02
CA SER A 199 -11.94 4.77 5.41
C SER A 199 -13.19 5.47 5.92
N ARG A 200 -14.39 5.01 5.53
CA ARG A 200 -15.67 5.48 6.09
C ARG A 200 -15.88 5.08 7.55
N LEU A 201 -15.23 4.02 8.02
CA LEU A 201 -15.19 3.64 9.43
C LEU A 201 -14.04 4.36 10.16
N LEU A 202 -12.99 4.73 9.42
CA LEU A 202 -11.83 5.48 9.90
C LEU A 202 -12.04 7.00 9.78
N TRP A 203 -13.11 7.52 10.37
CA TRP A 203 -13.42 8.96 10.34
C TRP A 203 -12.23 9.80 10.80
N GLY A 204 -11.79 10.74 9.95
CA GLY A 204 -10.68 11.64 10.26
C GLY A 204 -9.28 11.09 9.95
N CYS A 205 -9.18 10.07 9.10
CA CYS A 205 -7.90 9.64 8.53
C CYS A 205 -7.57 10.37 7.21
N ASP A 206 -6.31 10.77 7.06
CA ASP A 206 -5.72 11.09 5.76
C ASP A 206 -5.45 9.80 4.99
N ILE A 207 -5.86 9.73 3.72
CA ILE A 207 -5.59 8.57 2.87
C ILE A 207 -4.36 8.86 2.00
N PHE A 208 -3.36 7.98 2.07
CA PHE A 208 -2.13 8.06 1.29
C PHE A 208 -1.91 6.78 0.49
N LYS A 209 -2.22 6.83 -0.81
CA LYS A 209 -2.05 5.69 -1.71
C LYS A 209 -0.69 5.74 -2.40
N ILE A 210 0.09 4.65 -2.32
CA ILE A 210 1.40 4.55 -2.98
C ILE A 210 1.31 3.61 -4.18
N ASN A 211 0.50 3.93 -5.19
CA ASN A 211 0.58 3.20 -6.45
C ASN A 211 1.60 3.90 -7.36
N GLY A 212 2.49 3.11 -7.98
CA GLY A 212 3.46 3.62 -8.94
C GLY A 212 2.79 4.53 -9.98
N LEU A 213 3.38 5.71 -10.19
CA LEU A 213 2.95 6.66 -11.22
C LEU A 213 2.70 5.92 -12.55
N PRO A 214 1.58 6.21 -13.26
CA PRO A 214 1.25 5.53 -14.51
C PRO A 214 2.39 5.63 -15.53
N ALA A 215 2.58 4.57 -16.31
CA ALA A 215 3.63 4.45 -17.33
C ALA A 215 3.53 5.50 -18.45
N ALA A 216 2.44 6.26 -18.55
CA ALA A 216 2.24 7.36 -19.51
C ALA A 216 3.16 8.59 -19.28
N PHE A 217 4.12 8.51 -18.36
CA PHE A 217 5.10 9.56 -18.05
C PHE A 217 6.53 9.03 -17.91
N ARG A 218 6.88 7.94 -18.61
CA ARG A 218 8.27 7.48 -18.78
C ARG A 218 8.83 7.91 -20.12
#